data_AF-A0A3B7D6F2-F1
#
_entry.id   AF-A0A3B7D6F2-F1
#
_cell.length_a   1.000
_cell.length_b   1.000
_cell.length_c   1.000
_cell.angle_alpha   90.00
_cell.angle_beta   90.00
_cell.angle_gamma   90.00
#
_symmetry.space_group_name_H-M   'P 1'
#
loop_
_entity.id
_entity.type
_entity.pdbx_description
1 polymer ?
#
loop_
_entity_poly.entity_id
_entity_poly.type
_entity_poly.pdbx_seq_one_letter_code
_entity_poly.pdbx_strand_id
1 'polypeptide(L)'
;MTTPRIRHELTIEQVQRWVVSFLILAVSSFPLGALVAVIHTIVGEGRNSDGIILLVVMGCLGVLALGAIRLVHRRTVFVPWLVLGTLPAVIAAFFIF
;
A
#
# COMPACT_ATOMS: atom_id res chain seq x y z
N MET A 1 -11.83 -35.80 -32.28
CA MET A 1 -12.32 -34.59 -31.61
C MET A 1 -11.51 -34.39 -30.34
N THR A 2 -10.44 -33.59 -30.41
CA THR A 2 -9.59 -33.23 -29.26
C THR A 2 -9.95 -31.81 -28.84
N THR A 3 -10.65 -31.67 -27.72
CA THR A 3 -11.01 -30.38 -27.14
C THR A 3 -9.72 -29.63 -26.76
N PRO A 4 -9.46 -28.40 -27.25
CA PRO A 4 -8.32 -27.64 -26.78
C PRO A 4 -8.57 -27.27 -25.32
N ARG A 5 -7.82 -27.88 -24.38
CA ARG A 5 -7.68 -27.36 -23.02
C ARG A 5 -6.98 -26.01 -23.16
N ILE A 6 -7.75 -24.92 -23.16
CA ILE A 6 -7.20 -23.58 -22.98
C ILE A 6 -6.69 -23.52 -21.54
N ARG A 7 -5.45 -23.96 -21.32
CA ARG A 7 -4.68 -23.47 -20.18
C ARG A 7 -4.57 -21.98 -20.42
N HIS A 8 -5.24 -21.16 -19.60
CA HIS A 8 -5.01 -19.72 -19.56
C HIS A 8 -3.59 -19.51 -19.02
N GLU A 9 -2.59 -19.71 -19.86
CA GLU A 9 -1.21 -19.40 -19.52
C GLU A 9 -1.11 -17.88 -19.44
N LEU A 10 -0.77 -17.38 -18.25
CA LEU A 10 -0.55 -15.97 -18.05
C LEU A 10 0.53 -15.52 -19.02
N THR A 11 0.26 -14.45 -19.77
CA THR A 11 1.29 -13.84 -20.61
C THR A 11 2.44 -13.36 -19.72
N ILE A 12 3.68 -13.42 -20.21
CA ILE A 12 4.88 -12.97 -19.48
C ILE A 12 4.69 -11.55 -18.93
N GLU A 13 4.07 -10.67 -19.71
CA GLU A 13 3.72 -9.30 -19.30
C GLU A 13 2.78 -9.26 -18.08
N GLN A 14 1.80 -10.16 -18.01
CA GLN A 14 0.88 -10.24 -16.88
C GLN A 14 1.61 -10.69 -15.61
N VAL A 15 2.48 -11.69 -15.71
CA VAL A 15 3.31 -12.14 -14.58
C VAL A 15 4.21 -11.00 -14.10
N GLN A 16 4.88 -10.30 -15.02
CA GLN A 16 5.76 -9.17 -14.67
C GLN A 16 5.01 -8.06 -13.94
N ARG A 17 3.80 -7.68 -14.38
CA ARG A 17 2.97 -6.68 -13.69
C ARG A 17 2.63 -7.12 -12.26
N TRP A 18 2.32 -8.39 -12.05
CA TRP A 18 2.08 -8.94 -10.71
C TRP A 18 3.34 -8.92 -9.84
N VAL A 19 4.48 -9.37 -10.36
CA VAL A 19 5.76 -9.36 -9.63
C VAL A 19 6.13 -7.94 -9.19
N VAL A 20 6.05 -6.96 -10.09
CA VAL A 20 6.35 -5.56 -9.74
C VAL A 20 5.36 -5.01 -8.71
N SER A 21 4.08 -5.39 -8.79
CA SER A 21 3.08 -4.96 -7.81
C SER A 21 3.33 -5.53 -6.43
N PHE A 22 3.71 -6.81 -6.34
CA PHE A 22 4.14 -7.44 -5.09
C PHE A 22 5.42 -6.79 -4.55
N LEU A 23 6.37 -6.44 -5.43
CA LEU A 23 7.58 -5.74 -5.03
C LEU A 23 7.26 -4.36 -4.44
N ILE A 24 6.38 -3.58 -5.08
CA ILE A 24 5.93 -2.29 -4.55
C ILE A 24 5.29 -2.47 -3.18
N LEU A 25 4.40 -3.45 -3.02
CA LEU A 25 3.76 -3.75 -1.74
C LEU A 25 4.79 -4.13 -0.66
N ALA A 26 5.70 -5.05 -0.95
CA ALA A 26 6.71 -5.50 0.00
C ALA A 26 7.62 -4.35 0.44
N VAL A 27 8.13 -3.56 -0.51
CA VAL A 27 9.02 -2.42 -0.21
C VAL A 27 8.28 -1.32 0.54
N SER A 28 7.02 -1.06 0.21
CA SER A 28 6.20 -0.03 0.89
C SER A 28 5.74 -0.47 2.28
N SER A 29 5.60 -1.78 2.50
CA SER A 29 5.18 -2.32 3.81
C SER A 29 6.21 -2.07 4.89
N PHE A 30 7.50 -2.08 4.56
CA PHE A 30 8.58 -1.84 5.51
C PHE A 30 8.50 -0.45 6.18
N PRO A 31 8.50 0.69 5.45
CA PRO A 31 8.39 2.00 6.07
C PRO A 31 7.03 2.21 6.74
N LEU A 32 5.94 1.63 6.23
CA LEU A 32 4.63 1.70 6.89
C LEU A 32 4.66 1.01 8.26
N GLY A 33 5.26 -0.19 8.35
CA GLY A 33 5.42 -0.89 9.62
C GLY A 33 6.35 -0.16 10.59
N ALA A 34 7.45 0.41 10.10
CA ALA A 34 8.35 1.23 10.91
C ALA A 34 7.66 2.48 11.47
N LEU A 35 6.82 3.14 10.67
CA LEU A 35 6.06 4.31 11.11
C LEU A 35 5.10 3.99 12.26
N VAL A 36 4.47 2.80 12.28
CA VAL A 36 3.61 2.39 13.41
C VAL A 36 4.38 2.41 14.72
N ALA A 37 5.58 1.81 14.75
CA ALA A 37 6.41 1.78 15.95
C ALA A 37 6.82 3.19 16.40
N VAL A 38 7.24 4.04 15.46
CA VAL A 38 7.66 5.42 15.75
C VAL A 38 6.50 6.28 16.24
N ILE A 39 5.31 6.14 15.65
CA ILE A 39 4.11 6.87 16.08
C ILE A 39 3.75 6.45 17.50
N HIS A 40 3.75 5.14 17.79
CA HIS A 40 3.45 4.63 19.13
C HIS A 40 4.41 5.19 20.20
N THR A 41 5.72 5.25 19.91
CA THR A 41 6.69 5.84 20.85
C THR A 41 6.46 7.34 21.07
N ILE A 42 6.23 8.10 20.00
CA ILE A 42 6.05 9.56 20.07
C ILE A 42 4.76 9.93 20.81
N VAL A 43 3.67 9.21 20.55
CA VAL A 43 2.40 9.40 21.28
C VAL A 43 2.55 9.02 22.75
N GLY A 44 3.28 7.94 23.05
CA GLY A 44 3.61 7.55 24.43
C GLY A 44 4.42 8.61 25.20
N GLU A 45 5.22 9.42 24.51
CA GLU A 45 5.94 10.57 25.08
C GLU A 45 5.07 11.83 25.25
N GLY A 46 3.77 11.76 24.95
CA GLY A 46 2.83 12.89 25.04
C GLY A 46 2.88 13.85 23.86
N ARG A 47 3.61 13.51 22.78
CA ARG A 47 3.80 14.35 21.59
C ARG A 47 2.75 14.06 20.51
N ASN A 48 1.47 14.18 20.88
CA ASN A 48 0.34 13.80 20.03
C ASN A 48 0.34 14.51 18.66
N SER A 49 0.71 15.79 18.62
CA SER A 49 0.79 16.55 17.37
C SER A 49 1.78 15.95 16.37
N ASP A 50 2.94 15.49 16.84
CA ASP A 50 3.96 14.87 15.99
C ASP A 50 3.50 13.49 15.49
N GLY A 51 2.81 12.73 16.35
CA GLY A 51 2.17 11.47 15.98
C GLY A 51 1.14 11.64 14.87
N ILE A 52 0.31 12.70 14.92
CA ILE A 52 -0.66 13.02 13.88
C ILE A 52 0.03 13.36 12.55
N ILE A 53 1.12 14.14 12.57
CA ILE A 53 1.89 14.47 11.36
C ILE A 53 2.42 13.18 10.70
N LEU A 54 2.95 12.26 11.51
CA LEU A 54 3.44 10.97 11.02
C LEU A 54 2.34 10.07 10.47
N LEU A 55 1.13 10.10 11.05
CA LEU A 55 -0.05 9.41 10.49
C LEU A 55 -0.41 9.95 9.10
N VAL A 56 -0.34 11.27 8.89
CA VAL A 56 -0.58 11.89 7.58
C VAL A 56 0.47 11.42 6.57
N VAL A 57 1.76 11.42 6.95
CA VAL A 57 2.86 10.91 6.11
C VAL A 57 2.65 9.44 5.76
N MET A 58 2.26 8.62 6.75
CA MET A 58 1.94 7.21 6.57
C MET A 58 0.80 7.01 5.57
N GLY A 59 -0.26 7.82 5.67
CA GLY A 59 -1.37 7.81 4.72
C GLY A 59 -0.92 8.16 3.30
N CYS A 60 -0.12 9.22 3.14
CA CYS A 60 0.44 9.61 1.85
C CYS A 60 1.27 8.49 1.22
N LEU A 61 2.13 7.81 1.99
CA LEU A 61 2.95 6.71 1.50
C LEU A 61 2.10 5.54 1.00
N GLY A 62 1.07 5.14 1.73
CA GLY A 62 0.20 4.05 1.30
C GLY A 62 -0.64 4.41 0.06
N VAL A 63 -1.09 5.67 -0.07
CA VAL A 63 -1.76 6.18 -1.28
C VAL A 63 -0.81 6.14 -2.48
N LEU A 64 0.44 6.58 -2.30
CA LEU A 64 1.46 6.53 -3.37
C LEU A 64 1.77 5.09 -3.78
N ALA A 65 1.86 4.15 -2.83
CA ALA A 65 2.08 2.74 -3.13
C ALA A 65 0.94 2.15 -3.98
N LEU A 66 -0.32 2.40 -3.63
CA LEU A 66 -1.46 1.96 -4.45
C LEU A 66 -1.52 2.67 -5.80
N GLY A 67 -1.16 3.95 -5.85
CA GLY A 67 -1.02 4.71 -7.10
C GLY A 67 0.00 4.08 -8.04
N ALA A 68 1.17 3.68 -7.51
CA ALA A 68 2.21 3.00 -8.27
C ALA A 68 1.74 1.63 -8.80
N ILE A 69 1.03 0.84 -7.98
CA ILE A 69 0.46 -0.45 -8.41
C ILE A 69 -0.55 -0.26 -9.55
N ARG A 70 -1.40 0.78 -9.48
CA ARG A 70 -2.33 1.12 -10.57
C ARG A 70 -1.61 1.51 -11.86
N LEU A 71 -0.53 2.27 -11.74
CA LEU A 71 0.30 2.67 -12.86
C LEU A 71 0.90 1.45 -13.57
N VAL A 72 1.39 0.47 -12.81
CA VAL A 72 1.91 -0.82 -13.34
C VAL A 72 0.84 -1.57 -14.14
N HIS A 73 -0.42 -1.52 -13.70
CA HIS A 73 -1.53 -2.15 -14.40
C HIS A 73 -2.11 -1.31 -15.54
N ARG A 74 -1.49 -0.16 -15.87
CA ARG A 74 -1.99 0.83 -16.85
C ARG A 74 -3.44 1.22 -16.61
N ARG A 75 -3.86 1.26 -15.34
CA ARG A 75 -5.19 1.73 -14.93
C ARG A 75 -5.12 3.21 -14.56
N THR A 76 -6.25 3.90 -14.63
CA THR A 76 -6.34 5.30 -14.20
C THR A 76 -5.90 5.44 -12.74
N VAL A 77 -5.03 6.42 -12.47
CA VAL A 77 -4.44 6.63 -11.13
C VAL A 77 -5.40 7.38 -10.21
N PHE A 78 -6.24 8.27 -10.75
CA PHE A 78 -7.18 9.11 -9.98
C PHE A 78 -8.54 8.44 -9.71
N VAL A 79 -8.53 7.26 -9.10
CA VAL A 79 -9.76 6.54 -8.74
C VAL A 79 -10.01 6.69 -7.23
N PRO A 80 -11.26 6.85 -6.76
CA PRO A 80 -11.59 6.92 -5.33
C PRO A 80 -10.98 5.81 -4.48
N TRP A 81 -10.70 4.66 -5.10
CA TRP A 81 -10.01 3.56 -4.45
C TRP A 81 -8.57 3.84 -3.98
N LEU A 82 -7.94 4.94 -4.38
CA LEU A 82 -6.64 5.32 -3.81
C LEU A 82 -6.74 5.59 -2.30
N VAL A 83 -7.92 5.95 -1.79
CA VAL A 83 -8.18 6.15 -0.37
C VAL A 83 -7.94 4.87 0.45
N LEU A 84 -8.02 3.68 -0.16
CA LEU A 84 -7.60 2.44 0.54
C LEU A 84 -6.13 2.48 0.97
N GLY A 85 -5.30 3.31 0.34
CA GLY A 85 -3.90 3.47 0.69
C GLY A 85 -3.73 4.12 2.06
N THR A 86 -4.76 4.79 2.59
CA THR A 86 -4.74 5.34 3.95
C THR A 86 -5.15 4.34 5.01
N LEU A 87 -5.62 3.14 4.65
CA LEU A 87 -6.00 2.09 5.61
C LEU A 87 -4.96 1.83 6.69
N PRO A 88 -3.66 1.63 6.39
CA PRO A 88 -2.69 1.34 7.44
C PRO A 88 -2.54 2.52 8.41
N ALA A 89 -2.69 3.77 7.94
CA ALA A 89 -2.72 4.94 8.82
C ALA A 89 -3.98 4.99 9.69
N VAL A 90 -5.16 4.66 9.14
CA VAL A 90 -6.42 4.58 9.92
C VAL A 90 -6.33 3.51 10.99
N ILE A 91 -5.78 2.33 10.66
CA ILE A 91 -5.57 1.24 11.61
C ILE A 91 -4.60 1.67 12.71
N ALA A 92 -3.46 2.27 12.35
CA ALA A 92 -2.49 2.77 13.33
C ALA A 92 -3.12 3.82 14.26
N ALA A 93 -3.90 4.76 13.70
CA ALA A 93 -4.60 5.77 14.49
C ALA A 93 -5.54 5.13 15.52
N PHE A 94 -6.34 4.14 15.10
CA PHE A 94 -7.30 3.47 15.98
C PHE A 94 -6.66 2.66 17.13
N PHE A 95 -5.45 2.13 16.93
CA PHE A 95 -4.77 1.34 17.96
C PHE A 95 -3.89 2.18 18.90
N ILE A 96 -3.42 3.35 18.45
CA ILE A 96 -2.46 4.17 19.19
C ILE A 96 -3.16 5.30 19.98
N PHE A 97 -4.26 5.83 19.46
CA PHE A 97 -5.03 6.92 20.08
C PHE A 97 -6.34 6.39 20.67
#